data_AF-A0A7K1ZKR5-F1
#
_entry.id   AF-A0A7K1ZKR5-F1
#
_cell.length_a   1.000
_cell.length_b   1.000
_cell.length_c   1.000
_cell.angle_alpha   90.00
_cell.angle_beta   90.00
_cell.angle_gamma   90.00
#
_symmetry.space_group_name_H-M   'P 1'
#
loop_
_entity.id
_entity.type
_entity.pdbx_description
1 polymer ?
#
loop_
_entity_poly.entity_id
_entity_poly.type
_entity_poly.pdbx_seq_one_letter_code
_entity_poly.pdbx_strand_id
1 'polypeptide(L)'
;MPQLDISPTPNPNSLKCMLRKGTFIPEGMESFNSAEEAAGHILGERLFCIGGIVNVFIMPHFLTITKSVDADWGDILPKVKRAVKDTG
;
A
#
# COMPACT_ATOMS: atom_id res chain seq x y z
N MET A 1 -7.25 7.80 -15.52
CA MET A 1 -7.22 7.51 -14.07
C MET A 1 -6.34 6.30 -13.86
N PRO A 2 -5.29 6.33 -13.02
CA PRO A 2 -4.63 5.09 -12.63
C PRO A 2 -5.68 4.21 -11.96
N GLN A 3 -6.06 3.13 -12.63
CA GLN A 3 -7.01 2.17 -12.11
C GLN A 3 -6.22 1.22 -11.21
N LEU A 4 -6.51 1.28 -9.91
CA LEU A 4 -5.97 0.36 -8.92
C LEU A 4 -6.94 -0.83 -8.83
N ASP A 5 -6.49 -2.02 -9.25
CA ASP A 5 -7.24 -3.25 -9.02
C ASP A 5 -6.89 -3.78 -7.64
N ILE A 6 -7.91 -4.08 -6.85
CA ILE A 6 -7.75 -4.60 -5.50
C ILE A 6 -8.24 -6.05 -5.50
N SER A 7 -7.37 -6.95 -5.09
CA SER A 7 -7.67 -8.36 -4.93
C SER A 7 -7.59 -8.74 -3.45
N PRO A 8 -8.60 -9.45 -2.93
CA PRO A 8 -8.52 -9.99 -1.58
C PRO A 8 -7.38 -11.01 -1.50
N THR A 9 -6.77 -11.11 -0.33
CA THR A 9 -5.84 -12.19 0.01
C THR A 9 -6.56 -13.14 0.96
N PRO A 10 -6.06 -14.38 1.18
CA PRO A 10 -6.60 -15.24 2.23
C PRO A 10 -6.54 -14.62 3.64
N ASN A 11 -5.71 -13.58 3.85
CA ASN A 11 -5.72 -12.79 5.06
C ASN A 11 -6.75 -11.65 4.93
N PRO A 12 -7.83 -11.60 5.73
CA PRO A 12 -8.81 -10.51 5.68
C PRO A 12 -8.21 -9.14 6.06
N ASN A 13 -7.09 -9.14 6.78
CA ASN A 13 -6.36 -7.92 7.14
C ASN A 13 -5.33 -7.51 6.08
N SER A 14 -5.18 -8.25 4.97
CA SER A 14 -4.26 -7.89 3.89
C SER A 14 -4.99 -7.80 2.55
N LEU A 15 -4.71 -6.73 1.80
CA LEU A 15 -5.21 -6.55 0.45
C LEU A 15 -4.06 -6.36 -0.52
N LYS A 16 -4.17 -7.02 -1.68
CA LYS A 16 -3.24 -6.85 -2.80
C LYS A 16 -3.81 -5.80 -3.75
N CYS A 17 -3.04 -4.75 -3.97
CA CYS A 17 -3.34 -3.65 -4.87
C CYS A 17 -2.40 -3.72 -6.09
N MET A 18 -2.95 -3.63 -7.28
CA MET A 18 -2.20 -3.71 -8.54
C MET A 18 -2.48 -2.47 -9.39
N LEU A 19 -1.44 -1.93 -9.99
CA LEU A 19 -1.59 -0.83 -10.95
C LEU A 19 -1.91 -1.41 -12.32
N ARG A 20 -2.96 -0.92 -12.98
CA ARG A 20 -3.20 -1.24 -14.40
C ARG A 20 -2.14 -0.68 -15.33
N LYS A 21 -1.46 0.39 -14.92
CA LYS A 21 -0.41 1.06 -15.70
C LYS A 21 0.62 1.68 -14.76
N GLY A 22 1.89 1.52 -15.11
CA GLY A 22 3.03 2.00 -14.31
C GLY A 22 3.53 0.95 -13.33
N THR A 23 4.51 1.35 -12.51
CA THR A 23 5.07 0.53 -11.44
C THR A 23 5.15 1.32 -10.14
N PHE A 24 5.10 0.65 -9.00
CA PHE A 24 5.25 1.30 -7.68
C PHE A 24 6.70 1.66 -7.38
N ILE A 25 7.61 0.77 -7.78
CA ILE A 25 9.07 0.90 -7.68
C ILE A 25 9.68 0.45 -9.02
N PRO A 26 10.88 0.92 -9.39
CA PRO A 26 11.51 0.57 -10.66
C PRO A 26 11.86 -0.93 -10.75
N GLU A 27 12.42 -1.51 -9.69
CA GLU A 27 12.85 -2.91 -9.62
C GLU A 27 12.95 -3.38 -8.16
N GLY A 28 13.09 -4.69 -7.94
CA GLY A 28 13.31 -5.27 -6.62
C GLY A 28 12.03 -5.54 -5.82
N MET A 29 12.18 -5.60 -4.50
CA MET A 29 11.09 -5.73 -3.54
C MET A 29 11.44 -4.93 -2.29
N GLU A 30 10.47 -4.19 -1.76
CA GLU A 30 10.63 -3.41 -0.55
C GLU A 30 9.51 -3.76 0.42
N SER A 31 9.87 -4.02 1.67
CA SER A 31 8.91 -4.41 2.70
C SER A 31 9.19 -3.65 3.97
N PHE A 32 8.14 -3.10 4.56
CA PHE A 32 8.23 -2.24 5.71
C PHE A 32 7.21 -2.72 6.74
N ASN A 33 7.61 -2.86 8.00
CA ASN A 33 6.73 -3.24 9.10
C ASN A 33 6.45 -2.05 10.04
N SER A 34 7.00 -0.88 9.76
CA SER A 34 6.85 0.32 10.57
C SER A 34 7.11 1.58 9.76
N ALA A 35 6.57 2.71 10.24
CA ALA A 35 6.81 4.02 9.65
C ALA A 35 8.31 4.38 9.63
N GLU A 36 9.06 3.96 10.66
CA GLU A 36 10.50 4.16 10.76
C GLU A 36 11.27 3.39 9.68
N GLU A 37 10.89 2.13 9.39
CA GLU A 37 11.51 1.37 8.30
C GLU A 37 11.19 1.96 6.93
N ALA A 38 9.99 2.53 6.78
CA ALA A 38 9.57 3.19 5.56
C ALA A 38 10.18 4.59 5.37
N ALA A 39 10.91 5.12 6.35
CA ALA A 39 11.45 6.47 6.31
C ALA A 39 12.40 6.65 5.10
N GLY A 40 12.16 7.71 4.32
CA GLY A 40 12.87 7.96 3.06
C GLY A 40 12.25 7.30 1.83
N HIS A 41 11.25 6.42 1.99
CA HIS A 41 10.45 5.91 0.87
C HIS A 41 9.11 6.65 0.77
N ILE A 42 8.99 7.57 -0.19
CA ILE A 42 7.82 8.46 -0.36
C ILE A 42 6.47 7.72 -0.26
N LEU A 43 6.30 6.60 -0.99
CA LEU A 43 5.05 5.82 -0.94
C LEU A 43 4.86 5.11 0.41
N GLY A 44 5.90 4.47 0.95
CA GLY A 44 5.87 3.81 2.25
C GLY A 44 5.45 4.77 3.35
N GLU A 45 6.12 5.92 3.47
CA GLU A 45 5.79 6.95 4.46
C GLU A 45 4.34 7.42 4.34
N ARG A 46 3.86 7.65 3.11
CA ARG A 46 2.47 8.04 2.85
C ARG A 46 1.47 6.97 3.27
N LEU A 47 1.80 5.69 3.06
CA LEU A 47 0.96 4.58 3.48
C LEU A 47 0.96 4.45 5.00
N PHE A 48 2.12 4.50 5.67
CA PHE A 48 2.18 4.45 7.13
C PHE A 48 1.56 5.68 7.82
N CYS A 49 1.46 6.82 7.12
CA CYS A 49 0.68 7.97 7.60
C CYS A 49 -0.83 7.67 7.69
N ILE A 50 -1.32 6.63 7.00
CA ILE A 50 -2.68 6.13 7.13
C ILE A 50 -2.75 5.28 8.40
N GLY A 51 -3.39 5.82 9.43
CA GLY A 51 -3.62 5.12 10.69
C GLY A 51 -4.27 3.75 10.47
N GLY A 52 -3.70 2.74 11.13
CA GLY A 52 -4.16 1.35 11.03
C GLY A 52 -3.38 0.49 10.03
N ILE A 53 -2.40 1.01 9.29
CA ILE A 53 -1.48 0.17 8.49
C ILE A 53 -0.34 -0.33 9.38
N VAL A 54 -0.10 -1.64 9.36
CA VAL A 54 0.94 -2.30 10.18
C VAL A 54 2.06 -2.90 9.35
N ASN A 55 1.82 -3.19 8.08
CA ASN A 55 2.85 -3.71 7.18
C ASN A 55 2.51 -3.33 5.73
N VAL A 56 3.55 -3.02 4.97
CA VAL A 56 3.47 -2.66 3.56
C VAL A 56 4.53 -3.43 2.80
N PHE A 57 4.10 -4.09 1.73
CA PHE A 57 4.97 -4.84 0.84
C PHE A 57 4.82 -4.30 -0.58
N ILE A 58 5.91 -3.82 -1.17
CA ILE A 58 5.92 -3.13 -2.45
C ILE A 58 6.74 -3.96 -3.44
N MET A 59 6.15 -4.23 -4.58
CA MET A 59 6.79 -4.78 -5.76
C MET A 59 6.51 -3.90 -6.97
N PRO A 60 7.27 -4.02 -8.07
CA PRO A 60 7.09 -3.18 -9.24
C PRO A 60 5.64 -3.16 -9.74
N HIS A 61 4.97 -4.31 -9.80
CA HIS A 61 3.62 -4.42 -10.37
C HIS A 61 2.49 -4.51 -9.34
N PHE A 62 2.80 -4.75 -8.07
CA PHE A 62 1.78 -4.89 -7.03
C PHE A 62 2.29 -4.45 -5.66
N LEU A 63 1.34 -4.11 -4.81
CA LEU A 63 1.52 -3.63 -3.45
C LEU A 63 0.60 -4.46 -2.57
N THR A 64 1.11 -5.05 -1.49
CA THR A 64 0.28 -5.64 -0.45
C THR A 64 0.29 -4.72 0.76
N ILE A 65 -0.89 -4.38 1.25
CA ILE A 65 -1.05 -3.60 2.48
C ILE A 65 -1.69 -4.51 3.51
N THR A 66 -1.13 -4.52 4.70
CA THR A 66 -1.69 -5.19 5.87
C THR A 66 -2.10 -4.13 6.89
N LYS A 67 -3.37 -4.19 7.29
CA LYS A 67 -3.93 -3.34 8.33
C LYS A 67 -3.96 -4.04 9.70
N SER A 68 -4.12 -3.26 10.76
CA SER A 68 -4.44 -3.76 12.10
C SER A 68 -5.86 -4.34 12.14
N VAL A 69 -6.12 -5.14 13.17
CA VAL A 69 -7.42 -5.78 13.38
C VAL A 69 -8.53 -4.74 13.65
N ASP A 70 -8.20 -3.65 14.34
CA ASP A 70 -9.15 -2.58 14.71
C ASP A 70 -9.44 -1.59 13.58
N ALA A 71 -8.67 -1.62 12.50
CA ALA A 71 -8.85 -0.67 11.40
C ALA A 71 -9.83 -1.18 10.34
N ASP A 72 -10.52 -0.27 9.66
CA ASP A 72 -11.48 -0.60 8.61
C ASP A 72 -10.97 -0.28 7.20
N TRP A 73 -11.23 -1.19 6.26
CA TRP A 73 -10.82 -0.99 4.87
C TRP A 73 -11.61 0.12 4.17
N GLY A 74 -12.85 0.40 4.57
CA GLY A 74 -13.66 1.51 4.07
C GLY A 74 -13.00 2.87 4.30
N ASP A 75 -12.29 3.04 5.41
CA ASP A 75 -11.50 4.25 5.72
C ASP A 75 -10.10 4.24 5.10
N ILE A 76 -9.45 3.07 5.04
CA ILE A 76 -8.07 2.93 4.54
C ILE A 76 -8.02 3.03 3.01
N LEU A 77 -8.88 2.30 2.30
CA LEU A 77 -8.87 2.19 0.84
C LEU A 77 -8.92 3.53 0.09
N PRO A 78 -9.79 4.51 0.43
CA PRO A 78 -9.79 5.81 -0.24
C PRO A 78 -8.47 6.56 -0.02
N LYS A 79 -7.86 6.45 1.17
CA LYS A 79 -6.58 7.07 1.50
C LYS A 79 -5.43 6.42 0.74
N VAL A 80 -5.42 5.08 0.63
CA VAL A 80 -4.44 4.31 -0.16
C VAL A 80 -4.51 4.72 -1.63
N LYS A 81 -5.71 4.76 -2.22
CA LYS A 81 -5.89 5.19 -3.61
C LYS A 81 -5.33 6.60 -3.85
N ARG A 82 -5.50 7.50 -2.89
CA ARG A 82 -4.94 8.86 -2.95
C ARG A 82 -3.42 8.86 -2.83
N ALA A 83 -2.86 8.10 -1.88
CA ALA A 83 -1.42 7.98 -1.69
C ALA A 83 -0.70 7.46 -2.93
N VAL A 84 -1.28 6.44 -3.60
CA VAL A 84 -0.74 5.87 -4.83
C VAL A 84 -0.92 6.79 -6.04
N LYS A 85 -2.04 7.52 -6.15
CA LYS A 85 -2.31 8.43 -7.27
C LYS A 85 -1.31 9.58 -7.33
N ASP A 86 -0.87 10.07 -6.18
CA ASP A 86 -0.03 11.27 -6.06
C ASP A 86 1.47 10.98 -6.21
N THR A 87 1.83 9.72 -6.51
CA THR A 87 3.22 9.30 -6.76
C THR A 87 3.55 9.23 -8.27
N GLY A 88 2.71 9.80 -9.13
CA GLY A 88 2.87 9.77 -10.60
C GLY A 88 2.40 11.04 -11.29
#